data_AF-A0A929J6W9-F1
#
_entry.id   AF-A0A929J6W9-F1
#
_cell.length_a   1.000
_cell.length_b   1.000
_cell.length_c   1.000
_cell.angle_alpha   90.00
_cell.angle_beta   90.00
_cell.angle_gamma   90.00
#
_symmetry.space_group_name_H-M   'P 1'
#
loop_
_entity.id
_entity.type
_entity.pdbx_description
1 polymer ?
#
loop_
_entity_poly.entity_id
_entity_poly.type
_entity_poly.pdbx_seq_one_letter_code
_entity_poly.pdbx_strand_id
1 'polypeptide(L)'
;MFGNNRNELRQVYLSCWQLKKNKLPMDPMQKVVANIVELHPEYHQLLENEEIVDKDFSADTGESNPFLHMSMHIALHEQISTDRPQGIHDCYQKLCLLYGGPHDAEHAMME
;
A
#
# COMPACT_ATOMS: atom_id res chain seq x y z
N MET A 1 -5.35 4.92 -14.84
CA MET A 1 -5.90 3.60 -15.17
C MET A 1 -4.77 2.59 -15.07
N PHE A 2 -4.61 1.94 -13.92
CA PHE A 2 -3.67 0.84 -13.75
C PHE A 2 -4.21 -0.33 -14.58
N GLY A 3 -3.52 -0.64 -15.68
CA GLY A 3 -3.93 -1.67 -16.64
C GLY A 3 -3.98 -3.06 -16.01
N ASN A 4 -4.76 -3.93 -16.66
CA ASN A 4 -5.15 -5.30 -16.31
C ASN A 4 -4.03 -6.33 -16.03
N ASN A 5 -2.81 -5.91 -15.67
CA ASN A 5 -1.69 -6.82 -15.48
C ASN A 5 -1.25 -6.83 -14.01
N ARG A 6 -1.84 -7.76 -13.25
CA ARG A 6 -1.54 -8.04 -11.84
C ARG A 6 -0.03 -8.09 -11.57
N ASN A 7 0.73 -8.64 -12.50
CA ASN A 7 2.17 -8.80 -12.39
C ASN A 7 2.92 -7.46 -12.51
N GLU A 8 2.47 -6.52 -13.35
CA GLU A 8 3.10 -5.19 -13.46
C GLU A 8 2.94 -4.40 -12.16
N LEU A 9 1.76 -4.44 -11.54
CA LEU A 9 1.51 -3.78 -10.26
C LEU A 9 2.41 -4.35 -9.16
N ARG A 10 2.55 -5.69 -9.12
CA ARG A 10 3.48 -6.36 -8.19
C ARG A 10 4.92 -5.92 -8.43
N GLN A 11 5.36 -5.86 -9.68
CA GLN A 11 6.71 -5.42 -10.03
C GLN A 11 7.00 -3.99 -9.56
N VAL A 12 6.00 -3.10 -9.56
CA VAL A 12 6.13 -1.74 -9.02
C VAL A 12 6.46 -1.77 -7.53
N TYR A 13 5.77 -2.60 -6.72
CA TYR A 13 6.08 -2.72 -5.28
C TYR A 13 7.50 -3.20 -5.02
N LEU A 14 7.93 -4.27 -5.73
CA LEU A 14 9.29 -4.80 -5.62
C LEU A 14 10.32 -3.72 -5.99
N SER A 15 10.10 -3.04 -7.12
CA SER A 15 11.00 -1.99 -7.60
C SER A 15 11.10 -0.82 -6.61
N CYS A 16 9.96 -0.34 -6.09
CA CYS A 16 9.94 0.75 -5.11
C CYS A 16 10.65 0.34 -3.81
N TRP A 17 10.48 -0.90 -3.36
CA TRP A 17 11.16 -1.41 -2.18
C TRP A 17 12.68 -1.46 -2.38
N GLN A 18 13.14 -1.94 -3.54
CA GLN A 18 14.55 -1.94 -3.89
C GLN A 18 15.13 -0.51 -3.97
N LEU A 19 14.41 0.43 -4.59
CA LEU A 19 14.83 1.84 -4.64
C LEU A 19 14.97 2.43 -3.23
N LYS A 20 14.01 2.17 -2.34
CA LYS A 20 14.04 2.62 -0.93
C LYS A 20 15.21 2.01 -0.17
N LYS A 21 15.42 0.70 -0.24
CA LYS A 21 16.56 0.00 0.42
C LYS A 21 17.91 0.55 -0.03
N ASN A 22 18.06 0.83 -1.32
CA ASN A 22 19.28 1.38 -1.90
C ASN A 22 19.39 2.91 -1.80
N LYS A 23 18.41 3.58 -1.18
CA LYS A 23 18.33 5.05 -1.04
C LYS A 23 18.45 5.78 -2.38
N LEU A 24 17.87 5.19 -3.43
CA LEU A 24 17.87 5.72 -4.79
C LEU A 24 16.75 6.77 -4.95
N PRO A 25 16.89 7.71 -5.91
CA PRO A 25 15.84 8.67 -6.21
C PRO A 25 14.55 7.97 -6.63
N MET A 26 13.43 8.53 -6.18
CA MET A 26 12.07 8.04 -6.43
C MET A 26 11.16 9.21 -6.77
N ASP A 27 10.27 9.00 -7.73
CA ASP A 27 9.17 9.91 -8.04
C ASP A 27 8.14 9.97 -6.89
N PRO A 28 7.27 11.00 -6.84
CA PRO A 28 6.28 11.15 -5.76
C PRO A 28 5.44 9.89 -5.52
N MET A 29 4.95 9.26 -6.60
CA MET A 29 4.16 8.03 -6.50
C MET A 29 4.97 6.86 -5.93
N GLN A 30 6.23 6.70 -6.36
CA GLN A 30 7.11 5.64 -5.86
C GLN A 30 7.43 5.83 -4.38
N LYS A 31 7.55 7.08 -3.91
CA LYS A 31 7.72 7.38 -2.48
C LYS A 31 6.51 6.97 -1.66
N VAL A 32 5.29 7.20 -2.15
CA VAL A 32 4.06 6.75 -1.47
C VAL A 32 4.08 5.24 -1.32
N VAL A 33 4.31 4.51 -2.42
CA VAL A 33 4.38 3.04 -2.41
C VAL A 33 5.47 2.54 -1.45
N ALA A 34 6.67 3.11 -1.52
CA ALA A 34 7.78 2.71 -0.66
C ALA A 34 7.55 2.98 0.83
N ASN A 35 6.84 4.06 1.17
CA ASN A 35 6.50 4.38 2.55
C ASN A 35 5.43 3.42 3.10
N ILE A 36 4.43 3.06 2.29
CA ILE A 36 3.46 2.03 2.66
C ILE A 36 4.21 0.72 2.93
N VAL A 37 5.07 0.27 2.02
CA VAL A 37 5.88 -0.94 2.25
C VAL A 37 6.71 -0.84 3.54
N GLU A 38 7.34 0.31 3.82
CA GLU A 38 8.12 0.53 5.05
C GLU A 38 7.29 0.36 6.33
N LEU A 39 6.01 0.74 6.31
CA LEU A 39 5.06 0.56 7.42
C LEU A 39 4.59 -0.89 7.59
N HIS A 40 4.83 -1.77 6.62
CA HIS A 40 4.43 -3.19 6.64
C HIS A 40 5.65 -4.13 6.65
N PRO A 41 6.34 -4.26 7.80
CA PRO A 41 7.49 -5.16 7.93
C PRO A 41 7.17 -6.63 7.63
N GLU A 42 5.91 -7.05 7.79
CA GLU A 42 5.46 -8.41 7.46
C GLU A 42 5.60 -8.75 5.97
N TYR A 43 5.63 -7.75 5.08
CA TYR A 43 5.78 -7.96 3.64
C TYR A 43 7.21 -7.72 3.14
N HIS A 44 8.15 -7.28 3.99
CA HIS A 44 9.52 -6.98 3.54
C HIS A 44 10.21 -8.21 2.96
N GLN A 45 10.18 -9.34 3.67
CA GLN A 45 10.76 -10.60 3.21
C GLN A 45 10.09 -11.10 1.92
N LEU A 46 8.78 -10.89 1.81
CA LEU A 46 8.00 -11.25 0.63
C LEU A 46 8.41 -10.45 -0.60
N LEU A 47 8.69 -9.15 -0.43
CA LEU A 47 9.11 -8.25 -1.50
C LEU A 47 10.62 -8.35 -1.83
N GLU A 48 11.39 -9.08 -1.04
CA GLU A 48 12.77 -9.46 -1.40
C GLU A 48 12.82 -10.64 -2.37
N ASN A 49 11.73 -11.39 -2.54
CA ASN A 49 11.65 -12.49 -3.47
C ASN A 49 10.99 -12.06 -4.79
N GLU A 50 11.76 -12.03 -5.88
CA GLU A 50 11.25 -11.65 -7.21
C GLU A 50 10.18 -12.61 -7.75
N GLU A 51 10.20 -13.88 -7.34
CA GLU A 51 9.23 -14.90 -7.79
C GLU A 51 7.82 -14.67 -7.21
N ILE A 52 7.68 -13.78 -6.22
CA ILE A 52 6.38 -13.46 -5.64
C ILE A 52 5.41 -12.83 -6.63
N VAL A 53 5.93 -12.24 -7.71
CA VAL A 53 5.15 -11.62 -8.78
C VAL A 53 4.18 -12.62 -9.42
N ASP A 54 4.52 -13.90 -9.45
CA ASP A 54 3.69 -14.95 -10.04
C ASP A 54 2.88 -15.76 -9.01
N LYS A 55 3.09 -15.54 -7.70
CA LYS A 55 2.34 -16.25 -6.65
C LYS A 55 0.84 -15.94 -6.75
N ASP A 56 0.02 -16.98 -6.67
CA ASP A 56 -1.43 -16.81 -6.60
C ASP A 56 -1.88 -16.58 -5.15
N PHE A 57 -2.65 -15.51 -4.95
CA PHE A 57 -3.25 -15.12 -3.66
C PHE A 57 -4.77 -15.10 -3.78
N SER A 58 -5.34 -16.12 -4.44
CA SER A 58 -6.79 -16.27 -4.54
C SER A 58 -7.41 -16.47 -3.16
N ALA A 59 -8.66 -16.02 -3.00
CA ALA A 59 -9.38 -16.12 -1.72
C ALA A 59 -9.52 -17.57 -1.22
N ASP A 60 -9.40 -18.57 -2.10
CA ASP A 60 -9.47 -19.99 -1.78
C ASP A 60 -8.29 -20.46 -0.92
N THR A 61 -7.12 -19.79 -1.00
CA THR A 61 -5.96 -20.15 -0.18
C THR A 61 -6.10 -19.75 1.29
N GLY A 62 -7.10 -18.91 1.61
CA GLY A 62 -7.29 -18.34 2.96
C GLY A 62 -6.20 -17.35 3.39
N GLU A 63 -5.21 -17.07 2.53
CA GLU A 63 -4.16 -16.08 2.80
C GLU A 63 -4.63 -14.67 2.39
N SER A 64 -4.42 -13.68 3.28
CA SER A 64 -4.62 -12.28 2.93
C SER A 64 -3.67 -11.86 1.80
N ASN A 65 -4.19 -11.24 0.75
CA ASN A 65 -3.39 -10.80 -0.39
C ASN A 65 -2.64 -9.50 -0.02
N PRO A 66 -1.30 -9.53 0.10
CA PRO A 66 -0.52 -8.38 0.55
C PRO A 66 -0.57 -7.22 -0.45
N PHE A 67 -0.62 -7.53 -1.75
CA PHE A 67 -0.70 -6.52 -2.80
C PHE A 67 -2.05 -5.82 -2.83
N LEU A 68 -3.13 -6.57 -2.57
CA LEU A 68 -4.46 -5.98 -2.41
C LEU A 68 -4.46 -5.04 -1.22
N HIS A 69 -3.96 -5.50 -0.06
CA HIS A 69 -3.88 -4.71 1.16
C HIS A 69 -3.12 -3.39 0.95
N MET A 70 -1.89 -3.44 0.46
CA MET A 70 -1.11 -2.23 0.19
C MET A 70 -1.77 -1.31 -0.85
N SER A 71 -2.49 -1.87 -1.83
CA SER A 71 -3.21 -1.06 -2.82
C SER A 71 -4.42 -0.33 -2.23
N MET A 72 -5.05 -0.89 -1.18
CA MET A 72 -6.12 -0.21 -0.45
C MET A 72 -5.59 1.04 0.26
N HIS A 73 -4.39 0.99 0.87
CA HIS A 73 -3.75 2.20 1.40
C HIS A 73 -3.56 3.27 0.32
N ILE A 74 -3.02 2.91 -0.85
CA ILE A 74 -2.83 3.87 -1.96
C ILE A 74 -4.18 4.50 -2.35
N ALA A 75 -5.22 3.69 -2.50
CA ALA A 75 -6.55 4.19 -2.83
C ALA A 75 -7.10 5.12 -1.74
N LEU A 76 -6.90 4.78 -0.46
CA LEU A 76 -7.31 5.60 0.67
C LEU A 76 -6.56 6.94 0.72
N HIS A 77 -5.24 6.93 0.48
CA HIS A 77 -4.45 8.15 0.34
C HIS A 77 -4.99 9.07 -0.77
N GLU A 78 -5.35 8.52 -1.92
CA GLU A 78 -5.96 9.28 -3.03
C GLU A 78 -7.34 9.84 -2.64
N GLN A 79 -8.17 9.04 -1.96
CA GLN A 79 -9.47 9.47 -1.46
C GLN A 79 -9.35 10.62 -0.46
N ILE A 80 -8.44 10.50 0.51
CA ILE A 80 -8.13 11.55 1.50
C ILE A 80 -7.62 12.81 0.79
N SER A 81 -6.63 12.66 -0.10
CA SER A 81 -6.03 13.81 -0.79
C SER A 81 -7.00 14.54 -1.72
N THR A 82 -8.03 13.86 -2.22
CA THR A 82 -9.05 14.46 -3.11
C THR A 82 -10.33 14.83 -2.38
N ASP A 83 -10.41 14.56 -1.07
CA ASP A 83 -11.62 14.62 -0.25
C ASP A 83 -12.82 13.97 -0.95
N ARG A 84 -12.63 12.71 -1.39
CA ARG A 84 -13.65 11.92 -2.09
C ARG A 84 -13.79 10.54 -1.47
N PRO A 85 -14.94 10.21 -0.88
CA PRO A 85 -16.14 11.04 -0.71
C PRO A 85 -15.90 12.28 0.17
N GLN A 86 -16.72 13.32 -0.03
CA GLN A 86 -16.59 14.59 0.70
C GLN A 86 -16.64 14.36 2.22
N GLY A 87 -15.69 14.96 2.94
CA GLY A 87 -15.55 14.83 4.39
C GLY A 87 -14.73 13.62 4.85
N ILE A 88 -14.19 12.80 3.93
CA ILE A 88 -13.28 11.70 4.28
C ILE A 88 -12.00 12.23 4.92
N HIS A 89 -11.51 13.40 4.49
CA HIS A 89 -10.31 14.02 5.07
C HIS A 89 -10.53 14.33 6.56
N ASP A 90 -11.65 14.94 6.92
CA ASP A 90 -11.99 15.27 8.31
C ASP A 90 -12.16 14.01 9.17
N CYS A 91 -12.79 12.96 8.62
CA CYS A 91 -12.91 11.67 9.29
C CYS A 91 -11.53 11.06 9.55
N TYR A 92 -10.65 11.04 8.54
CA TYR A 92 -9.29 10.57 8.67
C TYR A 92 -8.52 11.31 9.77
N GLN A 93 -8.57 12.65 9.79
CA GLN A 93 -7.90 13.44 10.84
C GLN A 93 -8.39 13.10 12.25
N LYS A 94 -9.69 12.86 12.43
CA LYS A 94 -10.25 12.43 13.73
C LYS A 94 -9.75 11.04 14.12
N LEU A 95 -9.67 10.12 13.17
CA LEU A 95 -9.19 8.76 13.41
C LEU A 95 -7.69 8.76 13.73
N CYS A 96 -6.87 9.58 13.07
CA CYS A 96 -5.46 9.75 13.41
C CYS A 96 -5.26 10.20 14.87
N LEU A 97 -6.12 11.10 15.37
CA LEU A 97 -6.09 11.53 16.77
C LEU A 97 -6.56 10.43 17.73
N LEU A 98 -7.53 9.62 17.32
CA LEU A 98 -8.10 8.55 18.14
C LEU A 98 -7.15 7.35 18.27
N TYR A 99 -6.53 6.94 17.15
CA TYR A 99 -5.69 5.75 17.07
C TYR A 99 -4.20 6.03 17.25
N GLY A 100 -3.80 7.30 17.33
CA GLY A 100 -2.43 7.70 17.65
C GLY A 100 -1.48 7.76 16.46
N GLY A 101 -1.97 7.56 15.23
CA GLY A 101 -1.17 7.72 14.03
C GLY A 101 -1.91 7.51 12.71
N PRO A 102 -1.31 7.94 11.59
CA PRO A 102 -1.81 7.71 10.22
C PRO A 102 -2.09 6.25 9.90
N HIS A 103 -1.15 5.35 10.22
CA HIS A 103 -1.20 3.95 9.80
C HIS A 103 -2.33 3.18 10.49
N ASP A 104 -2.46 3.34 11.80
CA ASP A 104 -3.56 2.73 12.56
C ASP A 104 -4.92 3.31 12.16
N ALA A 105 -4.99 4.61 11.84
CA ALA A 105 -6.20 5.22 11.33
C ALA A 105 -6.59 4.68 9.95
N GLU A 106 -5.62 4.47 9.05
CA GLU A 106 -5.85 3.87 7.74
C GLU A 106 -6.37 2.43 7.86
N HIS A 107 -5.79 1.62 8.75
CA HIS A 107 -6.32 0.28 9.05
C HIS A 107 -7.78 0.35 9.52
N ALA A 108 -8.08 1.21 10.49
CA ALA A 108 -9.44 1.37 11.02
C ALA A 108 -10.46 1.90 9.99
N MET A 109 -10.00 2.54 8.91
CA MET A 109 -10.86 2.99 7.81
C MET A 109 -11.14 1.89 6.77
N MET A 110 -10.29 0.86 6.70
CA MET A 110 -10.44 -0.26 5.78
C MET A 110 -11.23 -1.42 6.38
N GLU A 111 -11.37 -1.48 7.71
CA GLU A 111 -12.25 -2.38 8.46
C GLU A 111 -13.73 -2.00 8.35
#